data_AF-A0A947UHF0-F1
#
_entry.id   AF-A0A947UHF0-F1
#
_cell.length_a   1.000
_cell.length_b   1.000
_cell.length_c   1.000
_cell.angle_alpha   90.00
_cell.angle_beta   90.00
_cell.angle_gamma   90.00
#
_symmetry.space_group_name_H-M   'P 1'
#
loop_
_entity.id
_entity.type
_entity.pdbx_description
1 polymer ?
#
loop_
_entity_poly.entity_id
_entity_poly.type
_entity_poly.pdbx_seq_one_letter_code
_entity_poly.pdbx_strand_id
1 'polypeptide(L)'
;MYRPLLLLLLTLLVAGICFGIGIYLAKLMARKKRARRKLPAHSLPMSAFSTLDHPAAQQSSDASDDTSPLDEAEIFMTYGKKAKAIEILREALGQKRISQEEYDAFKVRHEIQ
;
A
#
# COMPACT_ATOMS: atom_id res chain seq x y z
N MET A 1 46.42 7.62 -24.42
CA MET A 1 46.16 7.46 -22.97
C MET A 1 44.82 8.12 -22.61
N TYR A 2 43.69 7.56 -23.07
CA TYR A 2 42.35 8.16 -22.87
C TYR A 2 41.44 7.36 -21.94
N ARG A 3 41.78 6.09 -21.69
CA ARG A 3 41.04 5.17 -20.81
C ARG A 3 40.85 5.67 -19.37
N PRO A 4 41.88 6.20 -18.66
CA PRO A 4 41.67 6.67 -17.29
C PRO A 4 40.78 7.92 -17.24
N LEU A 5 40.85 8.78 -18.26
CA LEU A 5 40.05 10.00 -18.34
C LEU A 5 38.57 9.69 -18.54
N LEU A 6 38.27 8.67 -19.34
CA LEU A 6 36.91 8.19 -19.60
C LEU A 6 36.29 7.53 -18.36
N LEU A 7 37.08 6.76 -17.60
CA LEU A 7 36.65 6.19 -16.31
C LEU A 7 36.37 7.28 -15.28
N LEU A 8 37.21 8.31 -15.21
CA LEU A 8 37.03 9.43 -14.28
C LEU A 8 35.73 10.18 -14.57
N LEU A 9 35.45 10.46 -15.85
CA LEU A 9 34.21 11.11 -16.29
C LEU A 9 32.96 10.28 -15.92
N LEU A 10 33.03 8.95 -16.10
CA LEU A 10 31.95 8.04 -15.72
C LEU A 10 31.70 8.06 -14.21
N THR A 11 32.77 7.99 -13.39
CA THR A 11 32.64 8.02 -11.93
C THR A 11 32.08 9.34 -11.43
N LEU A 12 32.45 10.46 -12.06
CA LEU A 12 31.93 11.78 -11.73
C LEU A 12 30.43 11.89 -12.03
N LEU A 13 30.00 11.35 -13.17
CA LEU A 13 28.60 11.29 -13.58
C LEU A 13 27.78 10.46 -12.59
N VAL A 14 28.26 9.25 -12.24
CA VAL A 14 27.58 8.36 -11.30
C VAL A 14 27.49 8.99 -9.92
N ALA A 15 28.57 9.59 -9.42
CA ALA A 15 28.59 10.29 -8.13
C ALA A 15 27.59 11.45 -8.11
N GLY A 16 27.51 12.25 -9.18
CA GLY A 16 26.54 13.34 -9.30
C GLY A 16 25.09 12.86 -9.28
N ILE A 17 24.78 11.78 -10.01
CA ILE A 17 23.44 11.18 -10.03
C ILE A 17 23.06 10.64 -8.65
N CYS A 18 23.96 9.88 -8.01
CA CYS A 18 23.74 9.35 -6.67
C CYS A 18 23.53 10.46 -5.63
N PHE A 19 24.29 11.56 -5.72
CA PHE A 19 24.14 12.70 -4.81
C PHE A 19 22.80 13.42 -5.02
N GLY A 20 22.37 13.62 -6.27
CA GLY A 20 21.08 14.21 -6.61
C GLY A 20 19.90 13.37 -6.08
N ILE A 21 19.97 12.04 -6.27
CA ILE A 21 18.98 11.10 -5.75
C ILE A 21 18.97 11.12 -4.21
N GLY A 22 20.14 11.11 -3.57
CA GLY A 22 20.26 11.19 -2.11
C GLY A 22 19.61 12.45 -1.53
N ILE A 23 19.87 13.62 -2.12
CA ILE A 23 19.24 14.89 -1.70
C ILE A 23 17.72 14.86 -1.93
N TYR A 24 17.26 14.30 -3.06
CA TYR A 24 15.84 14.18 -3.35
C TYR A 24 15.12 13.32 -2.30
N LEU A 25 15.67 12.13 -1.97
CA LEU A 25 15.12 11.26 -0.93
C LEU A 25 15.18 11.93 0.45
N ALA A 26 16.27 12.63 0.79
CA ALA A 26 16.39 13.34 2.05
C ALA A 26 15.31 14.43 2.20
N LYS A 27 15.06 15.21 1.14
CA LYS A 27 13.98 16.21 1.11
C LYS A 27 12.59 15.56 1.22
N LEU A 28 12.36 14.44 0.54
CA LEU A 28 11.11 13.69 0.61
C LEU A 28 10.84 13.16 2.03
N MET A 29 11.85 12.57 2.67
CA MET A 29 11.79 12.10 4.06
C MET A 29 11.55 13.26 5.04
N ALA A 30 12.22 14.40 4.85
CA ALA A 30 12.02 15.59 5.69
C ALA A 30 10.59 16.14 5.58
N ARG A 31 10.01 16.16 4.36
CA ARG A 31 8.60 16.51 4.15
C ARG A 31 7.65 15.53 4.83
N LYS A 32 7.88 14.22 4.70
CA LYS A 32 7.09 13.19 5.40
C LYS A 32 7.16 13.31 6.93
N LYS A 33 8.36 13.57 7.49
CA LYS A 33 8.53 13.80 8.94
C LYS A 33 7.81 15.06 9.43
N ARG A 34 7.88 16.16 8.66
CA ARG A 34 7.15 17.40 8.98
C ARG A 34 5.63 17.22 8.89
N ALA A 35 5.14 16.43 7.92
CA ALA A 35 3.73 16.09 7.81
C ALA A 35 3.25 15.25 9.01
N ARG A 36 4.03 14.25 9.45
CA ARG A 36 3.74 13.47 10.66
C ARG A 36 3.74 14.28 11.95
N ARG A 37 4.63 15.28 12.09
CA ARG A 37 4.65 16.16 13.28
C ARG A 37 3.45 17.12 13.38
N LYS A 38 2.74 17.38 12.27
CA LYS A 38 1.53 18.21 12.26
C LYS A 38 0.24 17.43 12.43
N LEU A 39 0.29 16.10 12.40
CA LEU A 39 -0.82 15.29 12.88
C LEU A 39 -0.77 15.37 14.42
N PRO A 40 -1.82 15.88 15.08
CA PRO A 40 -1.83 16.06 16.52
C PRO A 40 -1.50 14.72 17.19
N ALA A 41 -0.55 14.74 18.12
CA ALA A 41 -0.14 13.59 18.93
C ALA A 41 -1.22 13.14 19.94
N HIS A 42 -2.48 13.44 19.64
CA HIS A 42 -3.65 13.30 20.52
C HIS A 42 -4.64 12.25 20.03
N SER A 43 -4.19 11.27 19.24
CA SER A 43 -4.91 10.01 19.06
C SER A 43 -4.07 8.91 19.71
N LEU A 44 -4.43 8.65 20.96
CA LEU A 44 -4.25 7.42 21.76
C LEU A 44 -3.09 6.48 21.40
N PRO A 45 -2.24 6.10 22.38
CA PRO A 45 -1.17 5.14 22.14
C PRO A 45 -1.74 3.85 21.56
N MET A 46 -1.13 3.41 20.45
CA MET A 46 -1.37 2.16 19.73
C MET A 46 -1.10 0.89 20.58
N SER A 47 -0.90 1.05 21.89
CA SER A 47 -0.68 0.01 22.89
C SER A 47 -1.87 -0.21 23.84
N ALA A 48 -2.92 0.61 23.78
CA ALA A 48 -4.13 0.42 24.60
C ALA A 48 -5.20 -0.46 23.92
N PHE A 49 -5.01 -0.80 22.64
CA PHE A 49 -5.77 -1.83 21.93
C PHE A 49 -4.92 -3.09 21.79
N SER A 50 -4.33 -3.56 22.90
CA SER A 50 -3.84 -4.94 22.98
C SER A 50 -5.06 -5.86 22.99
N THR A 51 -5.58 -6.15 21.81
CA THR A 51 -6.64 -7.14 21.53
C THR A 51 -6.15 -8.56 21.73
N LEU A 52 -5.39 -8.82 22.79
CA LEU A 52 -4.92 -10.15 23.17
C LEU A 52 -5.74 -10.74 24.32
N ASP A 53 -6.50 -9.93 25.06
CA ASP A 53 -7.36 -10.40 26.17
C ASP A 53 -8.82 -9.93 26.07
N HIS A 54 -9.26 -9.44 24.90
CA HIS A 54 -10.69 -9.16 24.70
C HIS A 54 -11.42 -10.43 24.23
N PRO A 55 -12.37 -10.98 25.00
CA PRO A 55 -13.14 -12.18 24.62
C PRO A 55 -13.99 -12.00 23.34
N ALA A 56 -14.07 -10.79 22.79
CA ALA A 56 -14.68 -10.50 21.49
C ALA A 56 -13.75 -10.79 20.28
N ALA A 57 -12.43 -10.89 20.47
CA ALA A 57 -11.47 -11.13 19.37
C ALA A 57 -11.37 -12.61 18.97
N GLN A 58 -11.80 -13.54 19.83
CA GLN A 58 -11.88 -14.97 19.49
C GLN A 58 -13.01 -15.28 18.50
N GLN A 59 -14.03 -14.42 18.39
CA GLN A 59 -15.09 -14.63 17.41
C GLN A 59 -14.71 -14.19 16.00
N SER A 60 -13.73 -13.29 15.82
CA SER A 60 -13.32 -12.85 14.48
C SER A 60 -12.24 -13.72 13.84
N SER A 61 -11.59 -14.62 14.58
CA SER A 61 -10.71 -15.65 13.98
C SER A 61 -11.49 -16.83 13.40
N ASP A 62 -12.71 -17.07 13.87
CA ASP A 62 -13.64 -18.05 13.29
C ASP A 62 -14.64 -17.41 12.29
N ALA A 63 -14.75 -16.06 12.26
CA ALA A 63 -15.63 -15.32 11.34
C ALA A 63 -14.90 -14.64 10.17
N SER A 64 -13.57 -14.78 10.06
CA SER A 64 -12.82 -14.28 8.89
C SER A 64 -12.87 -15.20 7.66
N ASP A 65 -13.57 -16.34 7.76
CA ASP A 65 -13.88 -17.20 6.60
C ASP A 65 -15.20 -16.80 5.91
N ASP A 66 -16.02 -15.93 6.52
CA ASP A 66 -17.34 -15.55 6.02
C ASP A 66 -17.42 -14.14 5.40
N THR A 67 -16.36 -13.33 5.47
CA THR A 67 -16.36 -12.05 4.74
C THR A 67 -15.96 -12.32 3.30
N SER A 68 -16.94 -12.34 2.40
CA SER A 68 -16.70 -12.57 0.99
C SER A 68 -15.68 -11.54 0.46
N PRO A 69 -14.67 -11.95 -0.33
CA PRO A 69 -13.75 -11.02 -0.98
C PRO A 69 -14.46 -9.98 -1.87
N LEU A 70 -15.72 -10.21 -2.25
CA LEU A 70 -16.58 -9.19 -2.88
C LEU A 70 -16.94 -8.04 -1.91
N ASP A 71 -17.34 -8.37 -0.68
CA ASP A 71 -17.76 -7.39 0.31
C ASP A 71 -16.57 -6.52 0.72
N GLU A 72 -15.39 -7.11 0.82
CA GLU A 72 -14.16 -6.37 1.08
C GLU A 72 -13.85 -5.38 -0.06
N ALA A 73 -14.00 -5.82 -1.32
CA ALA A 73 -13.80 -4.95 -2.47
C ALA A 73 -14.81 -3.79 -2.51
N GLU A 74 -16.08 -4.03 -2.13
CA GLU A 74 -17.12 -3.01 -2.07
C GLU A 74 -16.84 -1.94 -1.00
N ILE A 75 -16.27 -2.34 0.13
CA ILE A 75 -15.81 -1.40 1.17
C ILE A 75 -14.73 -0.47 0.58
N PHE A 76 -13.75 -1.00 -0.16
CA PHE A 76 -12.72 -0.18 -0.80
C PHE A 76 -13.27 0.75 -1.89
N MET A 77 -14.32 0.32 -2.59
CA MET A 77 -15.05 1.18 -3.54
C MET A 77 -15.75 2.34 -2.85
N THR A 78 -16.37 2.12 -1.68
CA THR A 78 -17.00 3.17 -0.85
C THR A 78 -16.00 4.26 -0.45
N TYR A 79 -14.75 3.88 -0.16
CA TYR A 79 -13.68 4.82 0.16
C TYR A 79 -13.00 5.45 -1.07
N GLY A 80 -13.52 5.22 -2.28
CA GLY A 80 -12.97 5.75 -3.54
C GLY A 80 -11.63 5.13 -3.95
N LYS A 81 -11.21 4.02 -3.34
CA LYS A 81 -9.92 3.36 -3.59
C LYS A 81 -10.07 2.24 -4.63
N LYS A 82 -10.51 2.60 -5.85
CA LYS A 82 -10.79 1.65 -6.94
C LYS A 82 -9.64 0.67 -7.23
N ALA A 83 -8.41 1.16 -7.24
CA ALA A 83 -7.23 0.33 -7.51
C ALA A 83 -7.04 -0.80 -6.48
N LYS A 84 -7.35 -0.53 -5.20
CA LYS A 84 -7.22 -1.54 -4.14
C LYS A 84 -8.33 -2.58 -4.19
N ALA A 85 -9.55 -2.17 -4.52
CA ALA A 85 -10.66 -3.10 -4.73
C ALA A 85 -10.34 -4.10 -5.84
N ILE A 86 -9.76 -3.65 -6.96
CA ILE A 86 -9.34 -4.51 -8.07
C ILE A 86 -8.19 -5.44 -7.66
N GLU A 87 -7.23 -4.94 -6.86
CA GLU A 87 -6.09 -5.73 -6.38
C GLU A 87 -6.57 -6.92 -5.52
N ILE A 88 -7.49 -6.66 -4.59
CA ILE A 88 -8.08 -7.69 -3.72
C ILE A 88 -8.88 -8.70 -4.54
N LEU A 89 -9.70 -8.24 -5.48
CA LEU A 89 -10.44 -9.15 -6.35
C LEU A 89 -9.51 -9.96 -7.26
N ARG A 90 -8.40 -9.39 -7.73
CA ARG A 90 -7.40 -10.12 -8.53
C ARG A 90 -6.70 -11.19 -7.71
N GLU A 91 -6.38 -10.89 -6.45
CA GLU A 91 -5.80 -11.84 -5.52
C GLU A 91 -6.80 -12.97 -5.19
N ALA A 92 -8.06 -12.62 -4.93
CA ALA A 92 -9.14 -13.58 -4.70
C ALA A 92 -9.39 -14.49 -5.92
N LEU A 93 -9.30 -13.96 -7.13
CA LEU A 93 -9.40 -14.73 -8.38
C LEU A 93 -8.23 -15.70 -8.53
N GLY A 94 -7.00 -15.27 -8.17
CA GLY A 94 -5.82 -16.14 -8.13
C GLY A 94 -5.95 -17.29 -7.12
N GLN A 95 -6.65 -17.05 -6.01
CA GLN A 95 -6.93 -18.04 -4.97
C GLN A 95 -8.20 -18.87 -5.23
N LYS A 96 -8.88 -18.68 -6.38
CA LYS A 96 -10.16 -19.32 -6.75
C LYS A 96 -11.28 -19.14 -5.71
N ARG A 97 -11.23 -18.05 -4.95
CA ARG A 97 -12.26 -17.68 -3.96
C ARG A 97 -13.46 -16.98 -4.60
N ILE A 98 -13.30 -16.47 -5.83
CA ILE A 98 -14.34 -15.86 -6.64
C ILE A 98 -14.33 -16.44 -8.06
N SER A 99 -15.48 -16.41 -8.71
CA SER A 99 -15.59 -16.75 -10.13
C SER A 99 -15.17 -15.57 -11.02
N GLN A 100 -14.78 -15.86 -12.26
CA GLN A 100 -14.46 -14.82 -13.24
C GLN A 100 -15.70 -13.98 -13.59
N GLU A 101 -16.89 -14.58 -13.54
CA GLU A 101 -18.17 -13.91 -13.78
C GLU A 101 -18.47 -12.87 -12.69
N GLU A 102 -18.18 -13.19 -11.42
CA GLU A 102 -18.30 -12.26 -10.29
C GLU A 102 -17.33 -11.08 -10.40
N TYR A 103 -16.10 -11.36 -10.84
CA TYR A 103 -15.10 -10.32 -11.11
C TYR A 103 -15.56 -9.34 -12.20
N ASP A 104 -16.06 -9.86 -13.32
CA ASP A 104 -16.53 -9.05 -14.44
C ASP A 104 -17.81 -8.28 -14.07
N ALA A 105 -18.74 -8.90 -13.34
CA ALA A 105 -19.93 -8.24 -12.82
C ALA A 105 -19.58 -7.06 -11.88
N PHE A 106 -18.57 -7.23 -11.03
CA PHE A 106 -18.08 -6.17 -10.15
C PHE A 106 -17.46 -5.00 -10.94
N LYS A 107 -16.65 -5.30 -11.97
CA LYS A 107 -16.08 -4.25 -12.84
C LYS A 107 -17.16 -3.46 -13.56
N VAL A 108 -18.20 -4.12 -14.07
CA VAL A 108 -19.33 -3.47 -14.77
C VAL A 108 -20.13 -2.60 -13.81
N ARG A 109 -20.48 -3.09 -12.62
CA ARG A 109 -21.26 -2.33 -11.61
C ARG A 109 -20.59 -1.04 -11.16
N HIS A 110 -19.26 -1.02 -11.14
CA HIS A 110 -18.47 0.11 -10.65
C HIS A 110 -17.83 0.96 -11.75
N GLU A 111 -18.24 0.74 -13.00
CA GLU A 111 -17.73 1.43 -14.20
C GLU A 111 -16.19 1.44 -14.25
N ILE A 112 -15.60 0.29 -13.93
CA ILE A 112 -14.16 0.08 -13.94
C ILE A 112 -13.79 -0.45 -15.32
N GLN A 113 -13.24 0.42 -16.17
CA GLN A 113 -12.64 0.05 -17.46
C GLN A 113 -11.32 -0.70 -17.25
#